data_AF-A0A9E3WD49-F1
#
_entry.id   AF-A0A9E3WD49-F1
#
_cell.length_a   1.000
_cell.length_b   1.000
_cell.length_c   1.000
_cell.angle_alpha   90.00
_cell.angle_beta   90.00
_cell.angle_gamma   90.00
#
_symmetry.space_group_name_H-M   'P 1'
#
loop_
_entity.id
_entity.type
_entity.pdbx_description
1 polymer ?
#
loop_
_entity_poly.entity_id
_entity_poly.type
_entity_poly.pdbx_seq_one_letter_code
_entity_poly.pdbx_strand_id
1 'polypeptide(L)'
;MERDTTGDVRAVQVEALIDQEIAERVDMVRGMQEHIGALEERISTVKDELRELLVQKGSSWSDDEGYARLVSEGVRRAYNNKALDELIIHDPLRYGWLKDYRKETSVRGGVQVK
;
A
#
# COMPACT_ATOMS: atom_id res chain seq x y z
N MET A 1 5.62 -58.32 42.57
CA MET A 1 5.65 -57.38 41.43
C MET A 1 4.46 -56.45 41.58
N GLU A 2 4.60 -55.42 42.40
CA GLU A 2 3.62 -54.33 42.47
C GLU A 2 3.89 -53.41 41.29
N ARG A 3 2.90 -53.24 40.41
CA ARG A 3 3.02 -52.35 39.25
C ARG A 3 2.92 -50.92 39.76
N ASP A 4 3.84 -50.08 39.31
CA ASP A 4 3.92 -48.65 39.60
C ASP A 4 2.76 -47.91 38.90
N THR A 5 1.57 -48.01 39.48
CA THR A 5 0.33 -47.38 38.98
C THR A 5 0.24 -45.89 39.31
N THR A 6 1.09 -45.39 40.22
CA THR A 6 1.03 -43.99 40.69
C THR A 6 1.74 -43.03 39.73
N GLY A 7 2.81 -43.49 39.07
CA GLY A 7 3.46 -42.73 37.99
C GLY A 7 2.59 -42.60 36.75
N ASP A 8 1.86 -43.66 36.41
CA ASP A 8 0.99 -43.74 35.23
C ASP A 8 -0.21 -42.77 35.34
N VAL A 9 -0.85 -42.70 36.51
CA VAL A 9 -1.98 -41.78 36.76
C VAL A 9 -1.58 -40.30 36.70
N ARG A 10 -0.36 -39.95 37.14
CA ARG A 10 0.15 -38.57 37.06
C ARG A 10 0.50 -38.17 35.63
N ALA A 11 1.09 -39.06 34.85
CA ALA A 11 1.38 -38.82 33.44
C ALA A 11 0.09 -38.57 32.65
N VAL A 12 -0.94 -39.39 32.87
CA VAL A 12 -2.26 -39.23 32.24
C VAL A 12 -2.94 -37.90 32.63
N GLN A 13 -2.79 -37.46 33.89
CA GLN A 13 -3.33 -36.16 34.33
C GLN A 13 -2.59 -34.96 33.70
N VAL A 14 -1.27 -35.05 33.52
CA VAL A 14 -0.48 -34.01 32.86
C VAL A 14 -0.82 -33.94 31.37
N GLU A 15 -0.99 -35.10 30.72
CA GLU A 15 -1.40 -35.19 29.32
C GLU A 15 -2.80 -34.58 29.10
N ALA A 16 -3.77 -34.89 29.98
CA ALA A 16 -5.11 -34.30 29.91
C ALA A 16 -5.13 -32.77 30.11
N LEU A 17 -4.25 -32.23 30.97
CA LEU A 17 -4.11 -30.78 31.15
C LEU A 17 -3.49 -30.12 29.90
N ILE A 18 -2.50 -30.76 29.28
CA ILE A 18 -1.89 -30.28 28.05
C ILE A 18 -2.91 -30.33 26.90
N ASP A 19 -3.70 -31.39 26.79
CA ASP A 19 -4.75 -31.52 25.78
C ASP A 19 -5.82 -30.44 25.95
N GLN A 20 -6.20 -30.11 27.18
CA GLN A 20 -7.12 -29.02 27.46
C GLN A 20 -6.52 -27.67 27.06
N GLU A 21 -5.27 -27.40 27.40
CA GLU A 21 -4.61 -26.15 27.03
C GLU A 21 -4.43 -26.02 25.50
N ILE A 22 -4.16 -27.13 24.81
CA ILE A 22 -4.13 -27.18 23.35
C ILE A 22 -5.51 -26.85 22.78
N ALA A 23 -6.59 -27.44 23.31
CA ALA A 23 -7.94 -27.18 22.85
C ALA A 23 -8.32 -25.70 22.99
N GLU A 24 -8.04 -25.11 24.16
CA GLU A 24 -8.30 -23.69 24.42
C GLU A 24 -7.50 -22.78 23.48
N ARG A 25 -6.23 -23.10 23.21
CA ARG A 25 -5.39 -22.35 22.25
C ARG A 25 -5.88 -22.50 20.82
N VAL A 26 -6.33 -23.68 20.41
CA VAL A 26 -6.91 -23.91 19.08
C VAL A 26 -8.18 -23.10 18.90
N ASP A 27 -9.05 -23.06 19.91
CA ASP A 27 -10.29 -22.29 19.85
C ASP A 27 -10.02 -20.78 19.82
N MET A 28 -9.02 -20.30 20.57
CA MET A 28 -8.55 -18.92 20.44
C MET A 28 -8.03 -18.60 19.04
N VAL A 29 -7.23 -19.48 18.44
CA VAL A 29 -6.73 -19.30 17.06
C VAL A 29 -7.88 -19.25 16.06
N ARG A 30 -8.88 -20.12 16.20
CA ARG A 30 -10.08 -20.13 15.33
C ARG A 30 -10.85 -18.82 15.43
N GLY A 31 -11.10 -18.33 16.65
CA GLY A 31 -11.77 -17.05 16.85
C GLY A 31 -11.00 -15.88 16.24
N MET A 32 -9.66 -15.88 16.34
CA MET A 32 -8.83 -14.88 15.67
C MET A 32 -8.90 -14.98 14.14
N GLN A 33 -8.92 -16.19 13.58
CA GLN A 33 -9.05 -16.41 12.15
C GLN A 33 -10.39 -15.94 11.60
N GLU A 34 -11.48 -16.21 12.31
CA GLU A 34 -12.81 -15.70 11.96
C GLU A 34 -12.83 -14.16 11.98
N HIS A 35 -12.19 -13.57 12.99
CA HIS A 35 -12.09 -12.13 13.10
C HIS A 35 -11.26 -11.50 11.96
N ILE A 36 -10.14 -12.13 11.57
CA ILE A 36 -9.35 -11.72 10.41
C ILE A 36 -10.18 -11.80 9.13
N GLY A 37 -10.91 -12.91 8.91
CA GLY A 37 -11.75 -13.08 7.73
C GLY A 37 -12.83 -11.99 7.61
N ALA A 38 -13.47 -11.63 8.73
CA ALA A 38 -14.46 -10.55 8.74
C ALA A 38 -13.85 -9.18 8.42
N LEU A 39 -12.63 -8.91 8.89
CA LEU A 39 -11.91 -7.68 8.58
C LEU A 39 -11.45 -7.63 7.12
N GLU A 40 -11.03 -8.76 6.56
CA GLU A 40 -10.66 -8.88 5.14
C GLU A 40 -11.85 -8.67 4.21
N GLU A 41 -13.01 -9.24 4.53
CA GLU A 41 -14.24 -9.02 3.78
C GLU A 41 -14.62 -7.53 3.75
N ARG A 42 -14.53 -6.88 4.90
CA ARG A 42 -14.79 -5.45 5.01
C ARG A 42 -13.79 -4.60 4.22
N ILE A 43 -12.51 -4.96 4.19
CA ILE A 43 -11.50 -4.30 3.35
C ILE A 43 -11.86 -4.47 1.87
N SER A 44 -12.33 -5.65 1.47
CA SER A 44 -12.76 -5.92 0.10
C SER A 44 -13.88 -4.98 -0.32
N THR A 45 -14.94 -4.89 0.48
CA THR A 45 -16.08 -4.00 0.19
C THR A 45 -15.63 -2.54 0.03
N VAL A 46 -14.78 -2.06 0.93
CA VAL A 46 -14.29 -0.68 0.89
C VAL A 46 -13.39 -0.44 -0.33
N LYS A 47 -12.60 -1.44 -0.77
CA LYS A 47 -11.85 -1.35 -2.03
C LYS A 47 -12.77 -1.32 -3.25
N ASP A 48 -13.90 -2.02 -3.21
CA ASP A 48 -14.88 -2.02 -4.29
C ASP A 48 -15.60 -0.68 -4.42
N GLU A 49 -16.03 -0.09 -3.30
CA GLU A 49 -16.61 1.26 -3.27
C GLU A 49 -15.62 2.32 -3.76
N LEU A 50 -14.35 2.21 -3.35
CA LEU A 50 -13.29 3.11 -3.77
C LEU A 50 -13.04 3.03 -5.28
N ARG A 51 -13.09 1.82 -5.85
CA ARG A 51 -13.05 1.61 -7.31
C ARG A 51 -14.23 2.27 -7.99
N GLU A 52 -15.45 2.14 -7.47
CA GLU A 52 -16.62 2.81 -8.06
C GLU A 52 -16.51 4.33 -8.05
N LEU A 53 -15.97 4.89 -6.97
CA LEU A 53 -15.78 6.34 -6.85
C LEU A 53 -14.64 6.85 -7.74
N LEU A 54 -13.58 6.07 -7.92
CA LEU A 54 -12.56 6.34 -8.94
C LEU A 54 -13.17 6.33 -10.34
N VAL A 55 -14.03 5.35 -10.60
CA VAL A 55 -14.73 5.19 -11.88
C VAL A 55 -15.60 6.41 -12.19
N GLN A 56 -16.27 6.97 -11.20
CA GLN A 56 -17.14 8.14 -11.40
C GLN A 56 -16.37 9.46 -11.59
N LYS A 57 -15.32 9.69 -10.81
CA LYS A 57 -14.55 10.94 -10.88
C LYS A 57 -13.48 10.95 -11.95
N GLY A 58 -13.20 9.77 -12.51
CA GLY A 58 -11.90 9.47 -13.06
C GLY A 58 -10.84 9.80 -12.03
N SER A 59 -11.04 9.39 -10.73
CA SER A 59 -10.30 9.58 -9.45
C SER A 59 -9.27 8.47 -9.19
N SER A 60 -8.57 8.57 -8.06
CA SER A 60 -7.30 7.92 -7.87
C SER A 60 -7.07 7.35 -6.46
N TRP A 61 -6.49 6.15 -6.39
CA TRP A 61 -6.53 5.16 -5.30
C TRP A 61 -5.19 4.52 -4.94
N SER A 62 -4.78 4.59 -3.68
CA SER A 62 -3.47 4.13 -3.21
C SER A 62 -3.55 3.28 -1.97
N ASP A 63 -2.71 2.25 -1.86
CA ASP A 63 -2.44 1.50 -0.63
C ASP A 63 -0.93 1.42 -0.31
N ASP A 64 -0.53 0.71 0.75
CA ASP A 64 0.87 0.68 1.21
C ASP A 64 1.83 0.00 0.20
N GLU A 65 1.27 -0.67 -0.81
CA GLU A 65 1.98 -1.26 -1.94
C GLU A 65 1.98 -0.33 -3.17
N GLY A 66 1.11 0.69 -3.24
CA GLY A 66 0.84 1.41 -4.47
C GLY A 66 -0.01 2.68 -4.40
N TYR A 67 -0.16 3.44 -5.49
CA TYR A 67 -1.07 4.57 -5.63
C TYR A 67 -2.02 4.51 -6.82
N ALA A 68 -2.94 5.44 -6.93
CA ALA A 68 -3.67 5.87 -8.11
C ALA A 68 -3.88 7.35 -7.85
N ARG A 69 -3.71 8.19 -8.89
CA ARG A 69 -3.60 9.66 -8.83
C ARG A 69 -4.18 10.38 -10.05
N LEU A 70 -4.93 11.47 -9.90
CA LEU A 70 -5.43 12.20 -11.07
C LEU A 70 -4.43 13.20 -11.59
N VAL A 71 -4.34 13.23 -12.91
CA VAL A 71 -3.55 14.15 -13.70
C VAL A 71 -4.53 15.06 -14.43
N SER A 72 -4.26 16.36 -14.39
CA SER A 72 -5.06 17.37 -15.08
C SER A 72 -4.45 17.65 -16.46
N GLU A 73 -5.28 18.04 -17.43
CA GLU A 73 -4.77 18.53 -18.71
C GLU A 73 -4.09 19.89 -18.53
N GLY A 74 -2.95 20.11 -19.19
CA GLY A 74 -2.15 21.33 -19.06
C GLY A 74 -0.86 21.32 -19.87
N VAL A 75 0.00 22.32 -19.65
CA VAL A 75 1.31 22.41 -20.32
C VAL A 75 2.40 22.41 -19.27
N ARG A 76 3.20 21.34 -19.24
CA ARG A 76 4.45 21.31 -18.47
C ARG A 76 5.48 22.16 -19.17
N ARG A 77 6.07 23.07 -18.40
CA ARG A 77 7.06 24.03 -18.88
C ARG A 77 8.36 23.73 -18.15
N ALA A 78 9.36 23.31 -18.91
CA ALA A 78 10.71 23.09 -18.42
C ALA A 78 11.67 24.02 -19.15
N TYR A 79 12.80 24.33 -18.53
CA TYR A 79 13.87 25.09 -19.18
C TYR A 79 15.00 24.16 -19.58
N ASN A 80 15.63 24.44 -20.72
CA ASN A 80 16.85 23.73 -21.10
C ASN A 80 18.03 24.29 -20.32
N ASN A 81 18.33 23.66 -19.18
CA ASN A 81 19.40 24.11 -18.27
C ASN A 81 20.75 24.22 -18.97
N LYS A 82 21.11 23.29 -19.87
CA LYS A 82 22.39 23.33 -20.58
C LYS A 82 22.53 24.58 -21.45
N ALA A 83 21.47 24.93 -22.16
CA ALA A 83 21.46 26.10 -23.04
C ALA A 83 21.37 27.43 -22.26
N LEU A 84 20.80 27.40 -21.05
CA LEU A 84 20.82 28.53 -20.11
C LEU A 84 22.21 28.74 -19.50
N ASP A 85 22.90 27.67 -19.12
CA ASP A 85 24.27 27.74 -18.60
C ASP A 85 25.21 28.35 -19.66
N GLU A 86 25.09 27.92 -20.91
CA GLU A 86 25.84 28.49 -22.04
C GLU A 86 25.51 29.98 -22.26
N LEU A 87 24.23 30.39 -22.12
CA LEU A 87 23.82 31.78 -22.21
C LEU A 87 24.45 32.64 -21.10
N ILE A 88 24.46 32.14 -19.86
CA ILE A 88 25.03 32.85 -18.70
C ILE A 88 26.55 33.06 -18.87
N ILE A 89 27.25 32.07 -19.42
CA ILE A 89 28.70 32.10 -19.61
C ILE A 89 29.10 32.99 -20.80
N HIS A 90 28.35 32.94 -21.90
CA HIS A 90 28.77 33.55 -23.17
C HIS A 90 28.08 34.88 -23.50
N ASP A 91 26.88 35.15 -23.01
CA ASP A 91 26.15 36.39 -23.32
C ASP A 91 25.19 36.81 -22.18
N PRO A 92 25.73 37.24 -21.02
CA PRO A 92 24.94 37.54 -19.82
C PRO A 92 24.02 38.77 -19.98
N LEU A 93 24.25 39.63 -20.98
CA LEU A 93 23.42 40.81 -21.25
C LEU A 93 22.09 40.46 -21.94
N ARG A 94 21.94 39.24 -22.47
CA ARG A 94 20.70 38.72 -23.08
C ARG A 94 19.70 38.12 -22.09
N TYR A 95 19.84 38.38 -20.79
CA TYR A 95 19.03 37.81 -19.69
C TYR A 95 17.49 37.92 -19.86
N GLY A 96 16.98 38.79 -20.75
CA GLY A 96 15.56 38.92 -21.05
C GLY A 96 14.94 37.79 -21.89
N TRP A 97 15.73 36.87 -22.47
CA TRP A 97 15.28 35.88 -23.47
C TRP A 97 15.09 34.45 -22.93
N LEU A 98 14.87 34.30 -21.62
CA LEU A 98 14.51 33.03 -20.97
C LEU A 98 13.37 32.27 -21.67
N LYS A 99 12.48 32.98 -22.38
CA LYS A 99 11.36 32.40 -23.14
C LYS A 99 11.83 31.48 -24.28
N ASP A 100 12.95 31.78 -24.92
CA ASP A 100 13.45 31.02 -26.09
C ASP A 100 14.02 29.66 -25.68
N TYR A 101 14.40 29.52 -24.41
CA TYR A 101 14.94 28.30 -23.82
C TYR A 101 13.88 27.46 -23.11
N ARG A 102 12.62 27.88 -23.19
CA ARG A 102 11.49 27.17 -22.60
C ARG A 102 11.05 26.03 -23.52
N LYS A 103 11.05 24.82 -22.97
CA LYS A 103 10.40 23.67 -23.58
C LYS A 103 9.00 23.52 -23.00
N GLU A 104 8.00 23.63 -23.85
CA GLU A 104 6.61 23.35 -23.51
C GLU A 104 6.28 21.90 -23.91
N THR A 105 5.60 21.17 -23.04
CA THR A 105 5.13 19.81 -23.30
C THR A 105 3.70 19.71 -22.82
N SER A 106 2.77 19.36 -23.70
CA SER A 106 1.37 19.16 -23.32
C SER A 106 1.21 17.89 -22.48
N VAL A 107 0.44 18.02 -21.40
CA VAL A 107 0.00 16.93 -20.52
C VAL A 107 -1.50 16.80 -20.69
N ARG A 108 -1.98 15.61 -21.00
CA ARG A 108 -3.43 15.32 -21.03
C ARG A 108 -3.87 14.85 -19.64
N GLY A 109 -5.09 15.18 -19.24
CA GLY A 109 -5.64 14.74 -17.95
C GLY A 109 -6.00 13.24 -17.93
N GLY A 110 -5.98 12.59 -16.75
CA GLY A 110 -6.23 11.16 -16.54
C GLY A 110 -6.02 10.68 -15.08
N VAL A 111 -5.92 9.36 -14.84
CA VAL A 111 -5.61 8.69 -13.54
C VAL A 111 -4.23 8.01 -13.64
N GLN A 112 -3.41 7.95 -12.58
CA GLN A 112 -1.99 7.60 -12.56
C GLN A 112 -1.67 6.76 -11.32
N VAL A 113 -1.31 5.48 -11.47
CA VAL A 113 -1.23 4.46 -10.41
C VAL A 113 0.23 4.12 -10.06
N LYS A 114 0.52 3.60 -8.85
CA LYS A 114 1.80 2.99 -8.43
C LYS A 114 1.50 1.71 -7.68
#